data_AF-A0A8J2UDI5-F1
#
_entry.id   AF-A0A8J2UDI5-F1
#
_cell.length_a   1.000
_cell.length_b   1.000
_cell.length_c   1.000
_cell.angle_alpha   90.00
_cell.angle_beta   90.00
_cell.angle_gamma   90.00
#
_symmetry.space_group_name_H-M   'P 1'
#
loop_
_entity.id
_entity.type
_entity.pdbx_description
1 polymer ?
#
loop_
_entity_poly.entity_id
_entity_poly.type
_entity_poly.pdbx_seq_one_letter_code
_entity_poly.pdbx_strand_id
1 'polypeptide(L)'
;MDSTSTDNLAKTDDATEKKNFILRVIQPGLAGLMDGSVSSLAPLFAAALSTRNSHTAFLVGMATAVGAGISMAFSEALSDDGKLSGRGSPVNRGLVEGAMTFIGAAGHALPFLIPYFKTAMTVAIAIVVVELFVIAWVRHRYMETPLGKAAIQIIIGGVIVFLAGIFIGKS
;
A
#
# COMPACT_ATOMS: atom_id res chain seq x y z
N MET A 1 -40.67 -1.67 -26.26
CA MET A 1 -39.30 -1.25 -25.86
C MET A 1 -38.30 -1.91 -26.78
N ASP A 2 -37.38 -1.15 -27.36
CA ASP A 2 -36.36 -1.63 -28.31
C ASP A 2 -35.15 -2.25 -27.56
N SER A 3 -34.71 -3.42 -28.02
CA SER A 3 -33.58 -4.20 -27.47
C SER A 3 -32.25 -3.44 -27.47
N THR A 4 -32.09 -2.48 -28.38
CA THR A 4 -30.92 -1.62 -28.51
C THR A 4 -30.80 -0.64 -27.33
N SER A 5 -31.93 -0.17 -26.78
CA SER A 5 -31.94 0.76 -25.64
C SER A 5 -31.60 0.05 -24.33
N THR A 6 -32.05 -1.21 -24.16
CA THR A 6 -31.72 -2.03 -23.00
C THR A 6 -30.24 -2.46 -22.97
N ASP A 7 -29.65 -2.76 -24.13
CA ASP A 7 -28.22 -3.12 -24.24
C ASP A 7 -27.30 -1.90 -23.96
N ASN A 8 -27.70 -0.71 -24.42
CA ASN A 8 -26.96 0.53 -24.12
C ASN A 8 -27.04 0.93 -22.65
N LEU A 9 -28.21 0.79 -22.00
CA LEU A 9 -28.37 1.05 -20.56
C LEU A 9 -27.52 0.09 -19.71
N ALA A 10 -27.51 -1.20 -20.05
CA ALA A 10 -26.69 -2.20 -19.36
C ALA A 10 -25.19 -1.91 -19.47
N LYS A 11 -24.71 -1.48 -20.65
CA LYS A 11 -23.30 -1.09 -20.86
C LYS A 11 -22.89 0.17 -20.09
N THR A 12 -23.79 1.14 -19.95
CA THR A 12 -23.52 2.36 -19.18
C THR A 12 -23.49 2.11 -17.68
N ASP A 13 -24.32 1.19 -17.19
CA ASP A 13 -24.36 0.82 -15.78
C ASP A 13 -23.08 0.07 -15.38
N ASP A 14 -22.64 -0.91 -16.17
CA ASP A 14 -21.39 -1.65 -15.93
C ASP A 14 -20.14 -0.74 -15.95
N ALA A 15 -20.08 0.20 -16.90
CA ALA A 15 -18.99 1.19 -16.96
C ALA A 15 -18.98 2.11 -15.72
N THR A 16 -20.16 2.48 -15.22
CA THR A 16 -20.31 3.33 -14.03
C THR A 16 -19.95 2.58 -12.75
N GLU A 17 -20.37 1.33 -12.61
CA GLU A 17 -20.00 0.46 -11.49
C GLU A 17 -18.49 0.22 -11.45
N LYS A 18 -17.89 -0.11 -12.60
CA LYS A 18 -16.43 -0.30 -12.72
C LYS A 18 -15.66 0.96 -12.34
N LYS A 19 -16.11 2.13 -12.82
CA LYS A 19 -15.52 3.42 -12.43
C LYS A 19 -15.61 3.65 -10.93
N ASN A 20 -16.79 3.43 -10.34
CA ASN A 20 -17.00 3.60 -8.90
C ASN A 20 -16.13 2.64 -8.09
N PHE A 21 -16.00 1.39 -8.51
CA PHE A 21 -15.11 0.42 -7.86
C PHE A 21 -13.65 0.87 -7.88
N ILE A 22 -13.16 1.34 -9.04
CA ILE A 22 -11.79 1.84 -9.17
C ILE A 22 -11.56 3.04 -8.25
N LEU A 23 -12.45 4.04 -8.28
CA LEU A 23 -12.29 5.27 -7.51
C LEU A 23 -12.44 5.08 -6.00
N ARG A 24 -13.27 4.12 -5.56
CA ARG A 24 -13.65 3.96 -4.15
C ARG A 24 -12.87 2.89 -3.41
N VAL A 25 -12.32 1.92 -4.14
CA VAL A 25 -11.65 0.75 -3.54
C VAL A 25 -10.22 0.63 -4.07
N ILE A 26 -10.04 0.58 -5.38
CA ILE A 26 -8.72 0.33 -5.95
C ILE A 26 -7.78 1.52 -5.76
N GLN A 27 -8.24 2.76 -5.96
CA GLN A 27 -7.42 3.95 -5.81
C GLN A 27 -6.96 4.16 -4.35
N PRO A 28 -7.86 4.24 -3.36
CA PRO A 28 -7.45 4.38 -1.96
C PRO A 28 -6.62 3.18 -1.50
N GLY A 29 -6.98 1.96 -1.92
CA GLY A 29 -6.26 0.76 -1.53
C GLY A 29 -4.84 0.69 -2.10
N LEU A 30 -4.65 1.15 -3.36
CA LEU A 30 -3.33 1.21 -3.97
C LEU A 30 -2.48 2.32 -3.34
N ALA A 31 -3.08 3.47 -3.03
CA ALA A 31 -2.41 4.55 -2.30
C ALA A 31 -1.94 4.07 -0.92
N GLY A 32 -2.83 3.39 -0.20
CA GLY A 32 -2.52 2.79 1.10
C GLY A 32 -1.40 1.76 1.01
N LEU A 33 -1.49 0.78 0.11
CA LEU A 33 -0.42 -0.21 -0.10
C LEU A 33 0.92 0.44 -0.46
N MET A 34 0.92 1.47 -1.30
CA MET A 34 2.15 2.18 -1.66
C MET A 34 2.76 2.88 -0.45
N ASP A 35 1.96 3.58 0.35
CA ASP A 35 2.45 4.22 1.57
C ASP A 35 2.96 3.17 2.55
N GLY A 36 2.14 2.17 2.87
CA GLY A 36 2.46 1.11 3.83
C GLY A 36 3.68 0.30 3.43
N SER A 37 3.79 -0.16 2.19
CA SER A 37 4.92 -1.02 1.77
C SER A 37 6.22 -0.25 1.54
N VAL A 38 6.17 1.06 1.26
CA VAL A 38 7.38 1.85 0.94
C VAL A 38 7.86 2.67 2.15
N SER A 39 6.98 3.40 2.83
CA SER A 39 7.37 4.37 3.86
C SER A 39 7.88 3.70 5.14
N SER A 40 7.32 2.54 5.50
CA SER A 40 7.73 1.79 6.70
C SER A 40 9.06 1.06 6.56
N LEU A 41 9.60 0.92 5.35
CA LEU A 41 10.91 0.31 5.12
C LEU A 41 12.00 1.07 5.89
N ALA A 42 11.93 2.40 5.91
CA ALA A 42 12.93 3.21 6.60
C ALA A 42 13.00 2.90 8.11
N PRO A 43 11.93 3.10 8.90
CA PRO A 43 11.98 2.84 10.34
C PRO A 43 12.23 1.36 10.66
N LEU A 44 11.63 0.42 9.91
CA LEU A 44 11.82 -1.01 10.18
C LEU A 44 13.28 -1.44 9.94
N PHE A 45 13.86 -1.14 8.78
CA PHE A 45 15.21 -1.58 8.48
C PHE A 45 16.26 -0.79 9.24
N ALA A 46 15.99 0.47 9.60
CA ALA A 46 16.83 1.21 10.55
C ALA A 46 16.89 0.48 11.89
N ALA A 47 15.75 0.13 12.48
CA ALA A 47 15.69 -0.60 13.75
C ALA A 47 16.29 -2.01 13.65
N ALA A 48 15.99 -2.73 12.58
CA ALA A 48 16.49 -4.08 12.36
C ALA A 48 18.02 -4.11 12.24
N LEU A 49 18.61 -3.19 11.47
CA LEU A 49 20.05 -3.19 11.23
C LEU A 49 20.85 -2.60 12.39
N SER A 50 20.30 -1.61 13.11
CA SER A 50 20.94 -1.02 14.28
C SER A 50 20.95 -1.98 15.46
N THR A 51 19.82 -2.63 15.75
CA THR A 51 19.68 -3.50 16.92
C THR A 51 20.08 -4.95 16.67
N ARG A 52 20.00 -5.41 15.42
CA ARG A 52 20.10 -6.83 15.03
C ARG A 52 19.20 -7.75 15.86
N ASN A 53 18.10 -7.22 16.37
CA ASN A 53 17.14 -7.93 17.21
C ASN A 53 15.81 -8.04 16.46
N SER A 54 15.39 -9.28 16.17
CA SER A 54 14.14 -9.51 15.44
C SER A 54 12.92 -8.95 16.17
N HIS A 55 12.81 -9.18 17.48
CA HIS A 55 11.66 -8.71 18.25
C HIS A 55 11.57 -7.17 18.28
N THR A 56 12.69 -6.47 18.41
CA THR A 56 12.71 -5.00 18.33
C THR A 56 12.27 -4.51 16.95
N ALA A 57 12.76 -5.12 15.88
CA ALA A 57 12.33 -4.80 14.52
C ALA A 57 10.83 -5.04 14.32
N PHE A 58 10.31 -6.17 14.81
CA PHE A 58 8.88 -6.47 14.76
C PHE A 58 8.04 -5.40 15.48
N LEU A 59 8.42 -5.01 16.70
CA LEU A 59 7.68 -3.99 17.46
C LEU A 59 7.69 -2.63 16.75
N VAL A 60 8.84 -2.20 16.24
CA VAL A 60 8.94 -0.94 15.49
C VAL A 60 8.11 -1.01 14.21
N GLY A 61 8.24 -2.09 13.43
CA GLY A 61 7.49 -2.29 12.19
C GLY A 61 5.98 -2.29 12.41
N MET A 62 5.50 -3.02 13.43
CA MET A 62 4.08 -3.05 13.76
C MET A 62 3.57 -1.72 14.31
N ALA A 63 4.36 -1.01 15.12
CA ALA A 63 4.02 0.33 15.58
C ALA A 63 3.91 1.31 14.41
N THR A 64 4.85 1.25 13.45
CA THR A 64 4.79 2.02 12.21
C THR A 64 3.55 1.65 11.39
N ALA A 65 3.24 0.35 11.22
CA ALA A 65 2.09 -0.10 10.45
C ALA A 65 0.76 0.41 11.03
N VAL A 66 0.58 0.32 12.34
CA VAL A 66 -0.63 0.81 13.03
C VAL A 66 -0.73 2.33 12.92
N GLY A 67 0.36 3.05 13.22
CA GLY A 67 0.39 4.51 13.18
C GLY A 67 0.11 5.06 11.78
N ALA A 68 0.79 4.52 10.76
CA ALA A 68 0.59 4.90 9.36
C ALA A 68 -0.82 4.55 8.90
N GLY A 69 -1.34 3.36 9.21
CA GLY A 69 -2.69 2.95 8.83
C GLY A 69 -3.77 3.87 9.41
N ILE A 70 -3.68 4.24 10.68
CA ILE A 70 -4.60 5.20 11.29
C ILE A 70 -4.45 6.56 10.61
N SER A 71 -3.23 7.08 10.48
CA SER A 71 -2.97 8.40 9.87
C SER A 71 -3.56 8.49 8.46
N MET A 72 -3.27 7.50 7.62
CA MET A 72 -3.73 7.46 6.23
C MET A 72 -5.26 7.30 6.12
N ALA A 73 -5.89 6.55 7.03
CA ALA A 73 -7.35 6.48 7.08
C ALA A 73 -7.99 7.86 7.29
N PHE A 74 -7.45 8.64 8.23
CA PHE A 74 -7.90 10.01 8.47
C PHE A 74 -7.55 10.93 7.32
N SER A 75 -6.36 10.82 6.73
CA SER A 75 -5.94 11.63 5.59
C SER A 75 -6.92 11.48 4.42
N GLU A 76 -7.26 10.27 4.00
CA GLU A 76 -8.20 10.06 2.89
C GLU A 76 -9.63 10.47 3.28
N ALA A 77 -10.11 10.09 4.46
CA ALA A 77 -11.48 10.42 4.89
C ALA A 77 -11.72 11.93 5.05
N LEU A 78 -10.69 12.71 5.42
CA LEU A 78 -10.78 14.15 5.60
C LEU A 78 -10.37 14.94 4.34
N SER A 79 -9.67 14.32 3.39
CA SER A 79 -9.20 15.00 2.18
C SER A 79 -10.33 15.42 1.23
N ASP A 80 -11.43 14.67 1.22
CA ASP A 80 -12.48 14.81 0.23
C ASP A 80 -13.78 14.20 0.75
N ASP A 81 -14.87 14.96 0.80
CA ASP A 81 -16.19 14.49 1.24
C ASP A 81 -16.95 13.68 0.18
N GLY A 82 -16.40 13.58 -1.04
CA GLY A 82 -16.94 12.80 -2.14
C GLY A 82 -18.03 13.51 -2.94
N LYS A 83 -18.51 14.69 -2.53
CA LYS A 83 -19.60 15.41 -3.21
C LYS A 83 -19.13 16.07 -4.49
N LEU A 84 -17.95 16.68 -4.47
CA LEU A 84 -17.35 17.33 -5.64
C LEU A 84 -16.60 16.34 -6.53
N SER A 85 -15.90 15.38 -5.93
CA SER A 85 -15.07 14.42 -6.65
C SER A 85 -15.84 13.24 -7.25
N GLY A 86 -17.05 12.96 -6.75
CA GLY A 86 -17.82 11.76 -7.08
C GLY A 86 -17.25 10.46 -6.48
N ARG A 87 -16.21 10.54 -5.64
CA ARG A 87 -15.55 9.39 -5.00
C ARG A 87 -16.37 8.77 -3.86
N GLY A 88 -17.60 9.24 -3.62
CA GLY A 88 -18.52 8.62 -2.66
C GLY A 88 -18.04 8.69 -1.21
N SER A 89 -18.46 7.72 -0.39
CA SER A 89 -18.29 7.75 1.07
C SER A 89 -16.81 7.96 1.47
N PRO A 90 -16.47 9.09 2.14
CA PRO A 90 -15.11 9.35 2.63
C PRO A 90 -14.67 8.30 3.65
N VAL A 91 -15.58 7.88 4.54
CA VAL A 91 -15.28 6.90 5.59
C VAL A 91 -14.88 5.56 4.98
N ASN A 92 -15.58 5.09 3.93
CA ASN A 92 -15.25 3.82 3.30
C ASN A 92 -13.89 3.88 2.62
N ARG A 93 -13.57 4.99 1.96
CA ARG A 93 -12.27 5.18 1.31
C ARG A 93 -11.14 5.25 2.35
N GLY A 94 -11.33 6.00 3.43
CA GLY A 94 -10.38 6.05 4.54
C GLY A 94 -10.15 4.68 5.17
N LEU A 95 -11.21 3.88 5.39
CA LEU A 95 -11.06 2.52 5.89
C LEU A 95 -10.27 1.63 4.93
N VAL A 96 -10.53 1.72 3.63
CA VAL A 96 -9.78 0.97 2.62
C VAL A 96 -8.31 1.41 2.58
N GLU A 97 -8.04 2.70 2.54
CA GLU A 97 -6.68 3.25 2.48
C GLU A 97 -5.88 2.86 3.73
N GLY A 98 -6.41 3.15 4.92
CA GLY A 98 -5.73 2.83 6.16
C GLY A 98 -5.52 1.33 6.40
N ALA A 99 -6.50 0.49 6.04
CA ALA A 99 -6.33 -0.96 6.11
C ALA A 99 -5.22 -1.45 5.16
N MET A 100 -5.16 -0.91 3.95
CA MET A 100 -4.17 -1.30 2.96
C MET A 100 -2.77 -0.76 3.31
N THR A 101 -2.67 0.42 3.92
CA THR A 101 -1.43 0.91 4.55
C THR A 101 -0.96 -0.02 5.65
N PHE A 102 -1.86 -0.40 6.57
CA PHE A 102 -1.50 -1.34 7.62
C PHE A 102 -1.04 -2.68 7.06
N ILE A 103 -1.75 -3.25 6.09
CA ILE A 103 -1.40 -4.53 5.46
C ILE A 103 -0.02 -4.45 4.79
N GLY A 104 0.22 -3.39 4.01
CA GLY A 104 1.49 -3.19 3.32
C GLY A 104 2.68 -3.04 4.27
N ALA A 105 2.49 -2.34 5.40
CA ALA A 105 3.54 -2.17 6.41
C ALA A 105 3.73 -3.41 7.32
N ALA A 106 2.63 -4.07 7.69
CA ALA A 106 2.67 -5.25 8.55
C ALA A 106 3.26 -6.46 7.80
N GLY A 107 3.01 -6.61 6.50
CA GLY A 107 3.45 -7.75 5.70
C GLY A 107 4.94 -8.03 5.83
N HIS A 108 5.79 -7.02 5.65
CA HIS A 108 7.24 -7.15 5.80
C HIS A 108 7.75 -6.99 7.24
N ALA A 109 6.90 -6.60 8.22
CA ALA A 109 7.24 -6.63 9.64
C ALA A 109 7.05 -8.02 10.27
N LEU A 110 6.03 -8.78 9.83
CA LEU A 110 5.70 -10.11 10.36
C LEU A 110 6.86 -11.13 10.34
N PRO A 111 7.76 -11.17 9.35
CA PRO A 111 8.91 -12.08 9.36
C PRO A 111 9.83 -11.90 10.56
N PHE A 112 9.82 -10.74 11.22
CA PHE A 112 10.58 -10.48 12.43
C PHE A 112 10.00 -11.13 13.69
N LEU A 113 8.87 -11.84 13.58
CA LEU A 113 8.48 -12.85 14.58
C LEU A 113 9.44 -14.06 14.60
N ILE A 114 10.21 -14.28 13.53
CA ILE A 114 11.24 -15.32 13.48
C ILE A 114 12.41 -14.88 14.40
N PRO A 115 12.76 -15.67 15.44
CA PRO A 115 13.79 -15.27 16.40
C PRO A 115 15.18 -15.11 15.77
N TYR A 116 15.46 -15.82 14.68
CA TYR A 116 16.75 -15.77 14.01
C TYR A 116 16.80 -14.63 13.00
N PHE A 117 17.55 -13.58 13.35
CA PHE A 117 17.64 -12.32 12.62
C PHE A 117 17.93 -12.46 11.13
N LYS A 118 18.93 -13.26 10.74
CA LYS A 118 19.28 -13.37 9.31
C LYS A 118 18.17 -14.02 8.48
N THR A 119 17.46 -15.00 9.05
CA THR A 119 16.29 -15.60 8.38
C THR A 119 15.14 -14.61 8.33
N ALA A 120 14.81 -13.94 9.45
CA ALA A 120 13.79 -12.90 9.49
C ALA A 120 14.04 -11.82 8.42
N MET A 121 15.26 -11.29 8.37
CA MET A 121 15.71 -10.29 7.40
C MET A 121 15.58 -10.77 5.95
N THR A 122 16.01 -12.00 5.66
CA THR A 122 15.94 -12.56 4.29
C THR A 122 14.49 -12.73 3.85
N VAL A 123 13.64 -13.24 4.74
CA VAL A 123 12.21 -13.41 4.47
C VAL A 123 11.52 -12.05 4.32
N ALA A 124 11.84 -11.07 5.15
CA ALA A 124 11.31 -9.70 5.03
C ALA A 124 11.65 -9.07 3.68
N ILE A 125 12.91 -9.15 3.24
CA ILE A 125 13.32 -8.64 1.91
C ILE A 125 12.56 -9.36 0.79
N ALA A 126 12.39 -10.68 0.88
CA ALA A 126 11.62 -11.44 -0.10
C ALA A 126 10.15 -10.99 -0.15
N ILE A 127 9.52 -10.76 1.01
CA ILE A 127 8.15 -10.24 1.10
C ILE A 127 8.07 -8.85 0.46
N VAL A 128 8.99 -7.94 0.75
CA VAL A 128 9.01 -6.60 0.13
C VAL A 128 9.05 -6.70 -1.39
N VAL A 129 9.89 -7.56 -1.96
CA VAL A 129 9.95 -7.77 -3.42
C VAL A 129 8.60 -8.22 -3.97
N VAL A 130 7.91 -9.15 -3.29
CA VAL A 130 6.58 -9.62 -3.67
C VAL A 130 5.54 -8.50 -3.53
N GLU A 131 5.54 -7.74 -2.45
CA GLU A 131 4.65 -6.60 -2.22
C GLU A 131 4.79 -5.56 -3.34
N LEU A 132 6.01 -5.13 -3.66
CA LEU A 132 6.25 -4.14 -4.71
C LEU A 132 5.83 -4.67 -6.09
N PHE A 133 6.01 -5.97 -6.37
CA PHE A 133 5.52 -6.59 -7.60
C PHE A 133 3.98 -6.60 -7.66
N VAL A 134 3.31 -6.97 -6.56
CA VAL A 134 1.84 -6.96 -6.47
C VAL A 134 1.31 -5.55 -6.67
N ILE A 135 1.90 -4.54 -6.05
CA ILE A 135 1.52 -3.12 -6.24
C ILE A 135 1.68 -2.72 -7.71
N ALA A 136 2.81 -3.05 -8.34
CA ALA A 136 3.05 -2.75 -9.75
C ALA A 136 2.03 -3.44 -10.67
N TRP A 137 1.69 -4.71 -10.37
CA TRP A 137 0.71 -5.48 -11.12
C TRP A 137 -0.72 -4.93 -10.96
N VAL A 138 -1.16 -4.63 -9.74
CA VAL A 138 -2.48 -4.02 -9.48
C VAL A 138 -2.58 -2.67 -10.20
N ARG A 139 -1.55 -1.85 -10.10
CA ARG A 139 -1.51 -0.55 -10.81
C ARG A 139 -1.59 -0.73 -12.32
N HIS A 140 -0.88 -1.70 -12.89
CA HIS A 140 -0.97 -1.99 -14.32
C HIS A 140 -2.38 -2.46 -14.72
N ARG A 141 -2.98 -3.37 -13.93
CA ARG A 141 -4.26 -4.01 -14.22
C ARG A 141 -5.46 -3.06 -14.15
N TYR A 142 -5.42 -2.09 -13.23
CA TYR A 142 -6.58 -1.23 -12.92
C TYR A 142 -6.38 0.26 -13.22
N MET A 143 -5.13 0.75 -13.28
CA MET A 143 -4.82 2.16 -13.59
C MET A 143 -4.20 2.35 -14.98
N GLU A 144 -4.19 1.29 -15.81
CA GLU A 144 -3.67 1.29 -17.19
C GLU A 144 -2.23 1.84 -17.31
N THR A 145 -1.46 1.80 -16.22
CA THR A 145 -0.08 2.28 -16.20
C THR A 145 0.82 1.23 -16.86
N PRO A 146 1.71 1.58 -17.81
CA PRO A 146 2.66 0.61 -18.36
C PRO A 146 3.48 -0.06 -17.26
N LEU A 147 3.50 -1.40 -17.22
CA LEU A 147 4.09 -2.19 -16.12
C LEU A 147 5.55 -1.79 -15.84
N GLY A 148 6.35 -1.56 -16.88
CA GLY A 148 7.74 -1.12 -16.72
C GLY A 148 7.88 0.22 -16.01
N LYS A 149 7.02 1.20 -16.31
CA LYS A 149 7.02 2.51 -15.63
C LYS A 149 6.57 2.38 -14.17
N ALA A 150 5.55 1.57 -13.91
CA ALA A 150 5.06 1.31 -12.56
C ALA A 150 6.14 0.64 -11.69
N ALA A 151 6.78 -0.41 -12.22
CA ALA A 151 7.85 -1.13 -11.53
C ALA A 151 9.04 -0.20 -11.23
N ILE A 152 9.49 0.59 -12.21
CA ILE A 152 10.62 1.52 -12.00
C ILE A 152 10.32 2.52 -10.88
N GLN A 153 9.14 3.16 -10.90
CA GLN A 153 8.78 4.15 -9.88
C GLN A 153 8.73 3.55 -8.47
N ILE A 154 8.10 2.38 -8.34
CA ILE A 154 7.94 1.70 -7.06
C ILE A 154 9.28 1.19 -6.53
N ILE A 155 10.10 0.59 -7.40
CA ILE A 155 11.43 0.08 -7.03
C ILE A 155 12.36 1.23 -6.64
N ILE A 156 12.41 2.32 -7.41
CA ILE A 156 13.26 3.48 -7.08
C ILE A 156 12.83 4.09 -5.74
N GLY A 157 11.52 4.31 -5.54
CA GLY A 157 11.00 4.81 -4.26
C GLY A 157 11.38 3.90 -3.09
N GLY A 158 11.14 2.59 -3.23
CA GLY A 158 11.50 1.58 -2.23
C GLY A 158 12.99 1.55 -1.90
N VAL A 159 13.86 1.58 -2.92
CA VAL A 159 15.32 1.59 -2.73
C VAL A 159 15.77 2.86 -2.02
N ILE A 160 15.24 4.03 -2.37
CA ILE A 160 15.61 5.29 -1.72
C ILE A 160 15.24 5.27 -0.24
N VAL A 161 14.00 4.87 0.10
CA VAL A 161 13.55 4.83 1.49
C VAL A 161 14.30 3.75 2.28
N PHE A 162 14.56 2.59 1.68
CA PHE A 162 15.38 1.54 2.28
C PHE A 162 16.80 2.01 2.59
N LEU A 163 17.46 2.68 1.64
CA LEU A 163 18.78 3.25 1.84
C LEU A 163 18.77 4.32 2.94
N ALA A 164 17.75 5.18 2.99
CA ALA A 164 17.58 6.13 4.08
C ALA A 164 17.51 5.43 5.45
N GLY A 165 16.75 4.34 5.56
CA GLY A 165 16.70 3.49 6.75
C GLY A 165 18.07 2.92 7.13
N ILE A 166 18.83 2.40 6.17
CA ILE A 166 20.20 1.92 6.40
C ILE A 166 21.08 3.04 6.97
N PHE A 167 21.06 4.24 6.38
CA PHE A 167 21.91 5.33 6.81
C PHE A 167 21.52 5.84 8.20
N ILE A 168 20.22 5.97 8.48
CA ILE A 168 19.73 6.39 9.80
C ILE A 168 20.10 5.34 10.86
N GLY A 169 19.96 4.05 10.57
CA GLY A 169 20.28 2.98 11.52
C GLY A 169 21.78 2.70 11.73
N LYS A 170 22.67 3.32 10.96
CA LYS A 170 24.14 3.19 11.12
C LYS A 170 24.75 4.25 12.06
N SER A 171 23.98 5.27 12.43
CA SER A 171 24.35 6.28 13.45
C SER A 171 23.99 5.81 14.84
#